data_AF-A0A841EJ31-F1
#
_entry.id   AF-A0A841EJ31-F1
#
_cell.length_a   1.000
_cell.length_b   1.000
_cell.length_c   1.000
_cell.angle_alpha   90.00
_cell.angle_beta   90.00
_cell.angle_gamma   90.00
#
_symmetry.space_group_name_H-M   'P 1'
#
loop_
_entity.id
_entity.type
_entity.pdbx_description
1 polymer ?
#
loop_
_entity_poly.entity_id
_entity_poly.type
_entity_poly.pdbx_seq_one_letter_code
_entity_poly.pdbx_strand_id
1 'polypeptide(L)'
;MLRKHSTLIGLIISISLLVIATLYYPGGSQFDKNAIGYDWKNNFISNLFGEKAVNGSDNPSRFWAVGGMIFLAASFANFFIGFSKRIPAKGAANVIKYFGAIGMIFTFLIATPLHDTMITIASTMFLLSLFYITVFVFKTRLHLFKFLCTVFLIDFYGTLFLYGSGYFWEFLPIMQKILFANTIILILGLEYFTKKEDFQHIK
;
A
#
# COMPACT_ATOMS: atom_id res chain seq x y z
N MET A 1 23.67 -9.59 -5.01
CA MET A 1 22.73 -10.05 -3.97
C MET A 1 21.79 -8.94 -3.46
N LEU A 2 22.30 -7.77 -3.06
CA LEU A 2 21.47 -6.66 -2.53
C LEU A 2 20.32 -6.22 -3.44
N ARG A 3 20.55 -6.18 -4.76
CA ARG A 3 19.53 -5.78 -5.75
C ARG A 3 18.33 -6.74 -5.85
N LYS A 4 18.49 -8.02 -5.49
CA LYS A 4 17.41 -9.02 -5.49
C LYS A 4 16.50 -8.88 -4.28
N HIS A 5 17.02 -8.33 -3.18
CA HIS A 5 16.31 -8.24 -1.91
C HIS A 5 15.92 -6.81 -1.54
N SER A 6 16.15 -5.83 -2.41
CA SER A 6 15.90 -4.41 -2.13
C SER A 6 14.45 -4.14 -1.74
N THR A 7 13.48 -4.78 -2.41
CA THR A 7 12.06 -4.64 -2.09
C THR A 7 11.74 -5.17 -0.70
N LEU A 8 12.28 -6.34 -0.32
CA LEU A 8 12.01 -6.92 1.00
C LEU A 8 12.68 -6.12 2.11
N ILE A 9 13.95 -5.75 1.93
CA ILE A 9 14.70 -4.95 2.91
C ILE A 9 14.01 -3.60 3.13
N GLY A 10 13.62 -2.91 2.05
CA GLY A 10 12.89 -1.65 2.16
C GLY A 10 11.54 -1.79 2.85
N LEU A 11 10.80 -2.88 2.60
CA LEU A 11 9.55 -3.14 3.31
C LEU A 11 9.75 -3.46 4.79
N ILE A 12 10.79 -4.22 5.16
CA ILE A 12 11.13 -4.48 6.57
C ILE A 12 11.46 -3.16 7.28
N ILE A 13 12.28 -2.31 6.67
CA ILE A 13 12.61 -0.99 7.21
C ILE A 13 11.33 -0.14 7.34
N SER A 14 10.50 -0.11 6.30
CA SER A 14 9.24 0.64 6.30
C SER A 14 8.31 0.21 7.45
N ILE A 15 8.05 -1.08 7.58
CA ILE A 15 7.19 -1.64 8.64
C ILE A 15 7.78 -1.34 10.01
N SER A 16 9.10 -1.50 10.18
CA SER A 16 9.77 -1.22 11.46
C SER A 16 9.59 0.24 11.86
N LEU A 17 9.77 1.18 10.92
CA LEU A 17 9.57 2.60 11.17
C LEU A 17 8.11 2.95 11.46
N LEU A 18 7.15 2.31 10.78
CA LEU A 18 5.71 2.50 11.07
C LEU A 18 5.32 1.93 12.44
N VAL A 19 5.88 0.80 12.85
CA VAL A 19 5.69 0.25 14.20
C VAL A 19 6.30 1.17 15.24
N ILE A 20 7.51 1.70 15.01
CA ILE A 20 8.08 2.71 15.91
C ILE A 20 7.16 3.93 15.97
N ALA A 21 6.63 4.41 14.83
CA ALA A 21 5.71 5.53 14.82
C ALA A 21 4.48 5.31 15.71
N THR A 22 3.87 4.11 15.73
CA THR A 22 2.72 3.84 16.61
C THR A 22 3.09 3.90 18.10
N LEU A 23 4.32 3.53 18.47
CA LEU A 23 4.81 3.62 19.85
C LEU A 23 5.03 5.07 20.31
N TYR A 24 5.31 5.99 19.38
CA TYR A 24 5.50 7.42 19.66
C TYR A 24 4.24 8.26 19.40
N TYR A 25 3.13 7.66 18.99
CA TYR A 25 1.90 8.42 18.77
C TYR A 25 1.31 8.85 20.12
N PRO A 26 1.03 10.14 20.34
CA PRO A 26 0.69 10.65 21.67
C PRO A 26 -0.77 10.40 22.08
N GLY A 27 -1.70 10.25 21.14
CA GLY A 27 -3.08 9.88 21.45
C GLY A 27 -4.17 10.49 20.57
N GLY A 28 -5.39 10.08 20.88
CA GLY A 28 -6.63 10.43 20.20
C GLY A 28 -6.91 9.52 19.00
N SER A 29 -8.19 9.27 18.76
CA SER A 29 -8.70 8.57 17.59
C SER A 29 -9.97 9.25 17.09
N GLN A 30 -10.48 8.83 15.93
CA GLN A 30 -11.74 9.39 15.40
C GLN A 30 -12.94 9.12 16.33
N PHE A 31 -12.85 8.09 17.18
CA PHE A 31 -13.92 7.64 18.08
C PHE A 31 -13.70 8.09 19.53
N ASP A 32 -12.46 8.33 19.93
CA ASP A 32 -12.10 8.81 21.26
C ASP A 32 -10.90 9.76 21.19
N LYS A 33 -11.14 11.06 21.36
CA LYS A 33 -10.09 12.07 21.37
C LYS A 33 -9.20 12.01 22.61
N ASN A 34 -9.66 11.39 23.70
CA ASN A 34 -8.91 11.27 24.95
C ASN A 34 -8.11 9.95 25.03
N ALA A 35 -8.21 9.10 24.01
CA ALA A 35 -7.42 7.87 23.93
C ALA A 35 -5.92 8.17 24.08
N ILE A 36 -5.23 7.37 24.87
CA ILE A 36 -3.79 7.50 25.10
C ILE A 36 -3.06 6.56 24.14
N GLY A 37 -2.08 7.08 23.41
CA GLY A 37 -1.30 6.26 22.48
C GLY A 37 -2.03 5.94 21.17
N TYR A 38 -1.44 5.06 20.37
CA TYR A 38 -2.05 4.56 19.13
C TYR A 38 -3.05 3.44 19.41
N ASP A 39 -4.31 3.65 19.06
CA ASP A 39 -5.37 2.65 19.10
C ASP A 39 -5.43 1.88 17.77
N TRP A 40 -5.03 0.61 17.78
CA TRP A 40 -5.01 -0.24 16.59
C TRP A 40 -6.38 -0.50 15.98
N LYS A 41 -7.47 -0.34 16.72
CA LYS A 41 -8.83 -0.48 16.21
C LYS A 41 -9.31 0.83 15.58
N ASN A 42 -9.05 1.94 16.25
CA ASN A 42 -9.73 3.22 15.97
C ASN A 42 -8.87 4.23 15.20
N ASN A 43 -7.54 4.08 15.20
CA ASN A 43 -6.66 4.97 14.44
C ASN A 43 -6.39 4.48 13.04
N PHE A 44 -6.34 5.40 12.09
CA PHE A 44 -5.76 5.16 10.77
C PHE A 44 -4.23 5.16 10.86
N ILE A 45 -3.57 4.42 9.98
CA ILE A 45 -2.11 4.56 9.78
C ILE A 45 -1.80 6.00 9.40
N SER A 46 -2.66 6.65 8.62
CA SER A 46 -2.46 8.04 8.22
C SER A 46 -2.51 9.06 9.37
N ASN A 47 -3.10 8.72 10.53
CA ASN A 47 -3.03 9.59 11.70
C ASN A 47 -1.59 9.81 12.17
N LEU A 48 -0.68 8.90 11.85
CA LEU A 48 0.74 9.01 12.19
C LEU A 48 1.46 10.12 11.42
N PHE A 49 0.93 10.60 10.29
CA PHE A 49 1.58 11.61 9.44
C PHE A 49 1.24 13.06 9.84
N GLY A 50 0.21 13.27 10.67
CA GLY A 50 -0.23 14.60 11.07
C GLY A 50 0.81 15.34 11.90
N GLU A 51 0.87 16.67 11.77
CA GLU A 51 1.72 17.52 12.63
C GLU A 51 1.25 17.51 14.08
N LYS A 52 -0.07 17.49 14.26
CA LYS A 52 -0.75 17.23 15.51
C LYS A 52 -1.40 15.86 15.45
N ALA A 53 -1.45 15.18 16.59
CA ALA A 53 -2.25 13.98 16.76
C ALA A 53 -3.74 14.34 16.87
N VAL A 54 -4.62 13.33 16.87
CA VAL A 54 -6.07 13.58 16.87
C VAL A 54 -6.54 14.23 18.18
N ASN A 55 -5.81 14.02 19.28
CA ASN A 55 -6.03 14.70 20.56
C ASN A 55 -5.50 16.16 20.60
N GLY A 56 -4.88 16.66 19.53
CA GLY A 56 -4.35 18.03 19.42
C GLY A 56 -2.91 18.22 19.92
N SER A 57 -2.28 17.21 20.50
CA SER A 57 -0.87 17.27 20.93
C SER A 57 0.10 17.25 19.74
N ASP A 58 1.33 17.76 19.94
CA ASP A 58 2.41 17.60 18.95
C ASP A 58 2.67 16.13 18.68
N ASN A 59 2.84 15.79 17.40
CA ASN A 59 2.94 14.39 16.99
C ASN A 59 4.39 13.97 16.65
N PRO A 60 5.16 13.44 17.61
CA PRO A 60 6.51 12.96 17.33
C PRO A 60 6.52 11.68 16.48
N SER A 61 5.39 10.98 16.31
CA SER A 61 5.31 9.82 15.41
C SER A 61 5.59 10.19 13.96
N ARG A 62 5.33 11.44 13.56
CA ARG A 62 5.38 11.89 12.18
C ARG A 62 6.71 11.61 11.50
N PHE A 63 7.82 11.87 12.19
CA PHE A 63 9.15 11.65 11.63
C PHE A 63 9.38 10.19 11.23
N TRP A 64 9.04 9.27 12.14
CA TRP A 64 9.13 7.83 11.90
C TRP A 64 8.18 7.38 10.79
N ALA A 65 6.94 7.87 10.81
CA ALA A 65 5.93 7.51 9.84
C ALA A 65 6.31 7.93 8.41
N VAL A 66 6.78 9.18 8.24
CA VAL A 66 7.26 9.71 6.95
C VAL A 66 8.45 8.88 6.45
N GLY A 67 9.40 8.54 7.32
CA GLY A 67 10.49 7.64 6.99
C GLY A 67 9.98 6.29 6.48
N GLY A 68 9.04 5.68 7.22
CA GLY A 68 8.39 4.43 6.82
C GLY A 68 7.72 4.52 5.44
N MET A 69 7.07 5.65 5.16
CA MET A 69 6.39 5.90 3.89
C MET A 69 7.35 6.02 2.70
N ILE A 70 8.52 6.65 2.89
CA ILE A 70 9.56 6.76 1.85
C ILE A 70 10.04 5.36 1.45
N PHE A 71 10.38 4.53 2.43
CA PHE A 71 10.85 3.16 2.17
C PHE A 71 9.77 2.29 1.55
N LEU A 72 8.50 2.45 1.94
CA LEU A 72 7.36 1.77 1.33
C LEU A 72 7.25 2.12 -0.16
N ALA A 73 7.14 3.42 -0.46
CA ALA A 73 6.97 3.94 -1.81
C ALA A 73 8.12 3.53 -2.72
N ALA A 74 9.37 3.65 -2.25
CA ALA A 74 10.54 3.23 -3.00
C ALA A 74 10.56 1.71 -3.28
N SER A 75 10.15 0.89 -2.30
CA SER A 75 10.09 -0.57 -2.46
C SER A 75 9.04 -0.98 -3.48
N PHE A 76 7.84 -0.39 -3.41
CA PHE A 76 6.77 -0.67 -4.37
C PHE A 76 7.10 -0.13 -5.77
N ALA A 77 7.75 1.02 -5.89
CA ALA A 77 8.20 1.53 -7.19
C ALA A 77 9.20 0.58 -7.84
N ASN A 78 10.16 0.07 -7.06
CA ASN A 78 11.10 -0.96 -7.51
C ASN A 78 10.37 -2.24 -7.95
N PHE A 79 9.38 -2.69 -7.19
CA PHE A 79 8.52 -3.82 -7.57
C PHE A 79 7.85 -3.58 -8.92
N PHE A 80 7.13 -2.47 -9.11
CA PHE A 80 6.42 -2.21 -10.37
C PHE A 80 7.35 -2.16 -11.59
N ILE A 81 8.52 -1.52 -11.45
CA ILE A 81 9.54 -1.46 -12.50
C ILE A 81 10.16 -2.84 -12.78
N GLY A 82 10.32 -3.67 -11.75
CA GLY A 82 10.84 -5.03 -11.87
C GLY A 82 9.83 -5.97 -12.51
N PHE A 83 8.60 -5.97 -11.99
CA PHE A 83 7.50 -6.83 -12.43
C PHE A 83 7.09 -6.53 -13.87
N SER A 84 7.11 -5.26 -14.31
CA SER A 84 6.77 -4.90 -15.69
C SER A 84 7.64 -5.61 -16.73
N LYS A 85 8.89 -5.97 -16.39
CA LYS A 85 9.82 -6.67 -17.30
C LYS A 85 9.44 -8.14 -17.53
N ARG A 86 8.56 -8.67 -16.67
CA ARG A 86 8.03 -10.05 -16.76
C ARG A 86 6.86 -10.12 -17.75
N ILE A 87 6.21 -9.00 -18.04
CA ILE A 87 5.01 -8.92 -18.87
C ILE A 87 5.40 -8.78 -20.36
N PRO A 88 4.94 -9.68 -21.24
CA PRO A 88 5.31 -9.67 -22.67
C PRO A 88 4.63 -8.54 -23.45
N ALA A 89 3.39 -8.18 -23.10
CA ALA A 89 2.65 -7.14 -23.79
C ALA A 89 3.15 -5.74 -23.40
N LYS A 90 3.82 -5.05 -24.34
CA LYS A 90 4.46 -3.74 -24.10
C LYS A 90 3.51 -2.68 -23.53
N GLY A 91 2.28 -2.61 -24.01
CA GLY A 91 1.28 -1.66 -23.51
C GLY A 91 0.97 -1.89 -22.02
N ALA A 92 0.64 -3.13 -21.65
CA ALA A 92 0.41 -3.52 -20.27
C ALA A 92 1.64 -3.33 -19.37
N ALA A 93 2.83 -3.72 -19.86
CA ALA A 93 4.08 -3.52 -19.16
C ALA A 93 4.35 -2.03 -18.87
N ASN A 94 4.08 -1.14 -19.82
CA ASN A 94 4.23 0.31 -19.64
C ASN A 94 3.22 0.87 -18.63
N VAL A 95 1.96 0.41 -18.66
CA VAL A 95 0.97 0.81 -17.65
C VAL A 95 1.46 0.42 -16.25
N ILE A 96 1.82 -0.85 -16.04
CA ILE A 96 2.33 -1.34 -14.75
C ILE A 96 3.56 -0.55 -14.29
N LYS A 97 4.51 -0.30 -15.20
CA LYS A 97 5.74 0.42 -14.88
C LYS A 97 5.47 1.87 -14.49
N TYR A 98 4.81 2.62 -15.36
CA TYR A 98 4.68 4.08 -15.19
C TYR A 98 3.59 4.43 -14.19
N PHE A 99 2.39 3.84 -14.29
CA PHE A 99 1.33 4.13 -13.34
C PHE A 99 1.67 3.58 -11.95
N GLY A 100 2.29 2.40 -11.88
CA GLY A 100 2.75 1.83 -10.62
C GLY A 100 3.83 2.68 -9.96
N ALA A 101 4.90 3.04 -10.69
CA ALA A 101 6.00 3.82 -10.13
C ALA A 101 5.62 5.28 -9.84
N ILE A 102 4.91 5.96 -10.73
CA ILE A 102 4.46 7.35 -10.50
C ILE A 102 3.42 7.38 -9.38
N GLY A 103 2.54 6.38 -9.31
CA GLY A 103 1.60 6.21 -8.19
C GLY A 103 2.30 6.20 -6.82
N MET A 104 3.53 5.69 -6.74
CA MET A 104 4.31 5.69 -5.50
C MET A 104 4.81 7.08 -5.10
N ILE A 105 5.03 7.98 -6.05
CA ILE A 105 5.33 9.39 -5.75
C ILE A 105 4.12 10.03 -5.07
N PHE A 106 2.91 9.84 -5.62
CA PHE A 106 1.68 10.33 -5.00
C PHE A 106 1.40 9.65 -3.66
N THR A 107 1.74 8.36 -3.54
CA THR A 107 1.65 7.62 -2.28
C THR A 107 2.50 8.32 -1.21
N PHE A 108 3.76 8.65 -1.50
CA PHE A 108 4.59 9.42 -0.55
C PHE A 108 3.96 10.76 -0.15
N LEU A 109 3.32 11.47 -1.09
CA LEU A 109 2.65 12.75 -0.82
C LEU A 109 1.41 12.62 0.08
N ILE A 110 0.91 11.42 0.36
CA ILE A 110 -0.16 11.19 1.37
C ILE A 110 0.29 11.68 2.75
N ALA A 111 1.59 11.66 3.06
CA ALA A 111 2.11 12.13 4.34
C ALA A 111 2.16 13.67 4.48
N THR A 112 1.61 14.42 3.53
CA THR A 112 1.61 15.89 3.45
C THR A 112 0.19 16.45 3.59
N PRO A 113 0.00 17.79 3.67
CA PRO A 113 -1.34 18.40 3.65
C PRO A 113 -2.19 18.06 2.42
N LEU A 114 -1.60 17.51 1.35
CA LEU A 114 -2.32 17.03 0.17
C LEU A 114 -3.00 15.66 0.37
N HIS A 115 -2.96 15.10 1.59
CA HIS A 115 -3.39 13.76 1.98
C HIS A 115 -4.60 13.21 1.20
N ASP A 116 -5.77 13.83 1.31
CA ASP A 116 -7.02 13.27 0.77
C ASP A 116 -7.01 13.20 -0.76
N THR A 117 -6.51 14.24 -1.41
CA THR A 117 -6.34 14.30 -2.87
C THR A 117 -5.35 13.24 -3.33
N MET A 118 -4.22 13.10 -2.63
CA MET A 118 -3.18 12.15 -2.99
C MET A 118 -3.60 10.70 -2.77
N ILE A 119 -4.41 10.40 -1.74
CA ILE A 119 -5.03 9.07 -1.58
C ILE A 119 -5.82 8.70 -2.82
N THR A 120 -6.69 9.60 -3.30
CA THR A 120 -7.55 9.33 -4.46
C THR A 120 -6.73 9.06 -5.71
N ILE A 121 -5.75 9.92 -6.01
CA ILE A 121 -4.90 9.79 -7.20
C ILE A 121 -4.03 8.53 -7.10
N ALA A 122 -3.33 8.33 -5.98
CA ALA A 122 -2.45 7.19 -5.78
C ALA A 122 -3.22 5.86 -5.86
N SER A 123 -4.38 5.78 -5.19
CA SER A 123 -5.23 4.60 -5.19
C SER A 123 -5.73 4.25 -6.59
N THR A 124 -6.09 5.26 -7.39
CA THR A 124 -6.53 5.04 -8.79
C THR A 124 -5.40 4.46 -9.65
N MET A 125 -4.19 5.04 -9.56
CA MET A 125 -3.03 4.56 -10.32
C MET A 125 -2.57 3.18 -9.85
N PHE A 126 -2.64 2.93 -8.54
CA PHE A 126 -2.32 1.64 -7.95
C PHE A 126 -3.31 0.56 -8.42
N LEU A 127 -4.61 0.84 -8.34
CA LEU A 127 -5.66 -0.08 -8.79
C LEU A 127 -5.52 -0.39 -10.28
N LEU A 128 -5.27 0.61 -11.12
CA LEU A 128 -5.04 0.39 -12.55
C LEU A 128 -3.86 -0.56 -12.78
N SER A 129 -2.74 -0.34 -12.09
CA SER A 129 -1.55 -1.18 -12.21
C SER A 129 -1.82 -2.61 -11.74
N LEU A 130 -2.47 -2.77 -10.59
CA LEU A 130 -2.84 -4.07 -10.02
C LEU A 130 -3.88 -4.80 -10.85
N PHE A 131 -4.80 -4.09 -11.52
CA PHE A 131 -5.75 -4.68 -12.44
C PHE A 131 -5.04 -5.35 -13.62
N TYR A 132 -4.07 -4.66 -14.25
CA TYR A 132 -3.27 -5.26 -15.32
C TYR A 132 -2.47 -6.46 -14.81
N ILE A 133 -1.80 -6.35 -13.65
CA ILE A 133 -1.11 -7.49 -13.03
C ILE A 133 -2.08 -8.66 -12.85
N THR A 134 -3.28 -8.42 -12.31
CA THR A 134 -4.29 -9.44 -12.06
C THR A 134 -4.72 -10.12 -13.35
N VAL A 135 -5.03 -9.36 -14.42
CA VAL A 135 -5.39 -9.93 -15.72
C VAL A 135 -4.30 -10.88 -16.23
N PHE A 136 -3.02 -10.50 -16.11
CA PHE A 136 -1.93 -11.37 -16.54
C PHE A 136 -1.77 -12.60 -15.64
N VAL A 137 -1.85 -12.45 -14.32
CA VAL A 137 -1.83 -13.57 -13.37
C VAL A 137 -2.96 -14.57 -13.65
N PHE A 138 -4.15 -14.10 -14.00
CA PHE A 138 -5.30 -14.95 -14.32
C PHE A 138 -5.12 -15.82 -15.56
N LYS A 139 -4.29 -15.38 -16.51
CA LYS A 139 -3.92 -16.15 -17.70
C LYS A 139 -2.86 -17.22 -17.45
N THR A 140 -2.20 -17.22 -16.28
CA THR A 140 -1.19 -18.24 -15.90
C THR A 140 -1.82 -19.46 -15.22
N ARG A 141 -0.99 -20.45 -14.84
CA ARG A 141 -1.39 -21.58 -13.96
C ARG A 141 -1.18 -21.31 -12.46
N LEU A 142 -0.88 -20.07 -12.07
CA LEU A 142 -0.55 -19.70 -10.70
C LEU A 142 -1.81 -19.52 -9.82
N HIS A 143 -2.46 -20.61 -9.43
CA HIS A 143 -3.74 -20.58 -8.70
C HIS A 143 -3.69 -19.78 -7.39
N LEU A 144 -2.61 -19.90 -6.61
CA LEU A 144 -2.44 -19.13 -5.39
C LEU A 144 -2.46 -17.60 -5.66
N PHE A 145 -1.75 -17.15 -6.69
CA PHE A 145 -1.71 -15.72 -7.02
C PHE A 145 -3.03 -15.21 -7.60
N LYS A 146 -3.80 -16.05 -8.30
CA LYS A 146 -5.18 -15.69 -8.69
C LYS A 146 -6.03 -15.42 -7.46
N PHE A 147 -6.00 -16.31 -6.48
CA PHE A 147 -6.71 -16.15 -5.22
C PHE A 147 -6.27 -14.87 -4.47
N LEU A 148 -4.96 -14.65 -4.32
CA LEU A 148 -4.44 -13.45 -3.65
C LEU A 148 -4.82 -12.16 -4.37
N CYS A 149 -4.78 -12.12 -5.71
CA CYS A 149 -5.27 -10.99 -6.49
C CYS A 149 -6.77 -10.76 -6.28
N THR A 150 -7.59 -11.81 -6.24
CA THR A 150 -9.03 -11.69 -5.97
C THR A 150 -9.30 -11.14 -4.59
N VAL A 151 -8.64 -11.68 -3.55
CA VAL A 151 -8.77 -11.18 -2.17
C VAL A 151 -8.40 -9.71 -2.10
N PHE A 152 -7.26 -9.33 -2.70
CA PHE A 152 -6.85 -7.93 -2.77
C PHE A 152 -7.89 -7.03 -3.46
N LEU A 153 -8.45 -7.44 -4.60
CA LEU A 153 -9.46 -6.65 -5.30
C LEU A 153 -10.75 -6.51 -4.48
N ILE A 154 -11.22 -7.58 -3.86
CA ILE A 154 -12.41 -7.55 -2.98
C ILE A 154 -12.17 -6.58 -1.82
N ASP A 155 -11.02 -6.68 -1.17
CA ASP A 155 -10.64 -5.82 -0.04
C ASP A 155 -10.51 -4.35 -0.46
N PHE A 156 -9.90 -4.09 -1.61
CA PHE A 156 -9.74 -2.73 -2.15
C PHE A 156 -11.10 -2.10 -2.50
N TYR A 157 -11.95 -2.80 -3.25
CA TYR A 157 -13.28 -2.30 -3.61
C TYR A 157 -14.20 -2.20 -2.39
N GLY A 158 -14.10 -3.13 -1.46
CA GLY A 158 -14.81 -3.07 -0.18
C GLY A 158 -14.42 -1.83 0.63
N THR A 159 -13.12 -1.54 0.73
CA THR A 159 -12.62 -0.33 1.39
C THR A 159 -13.10 0.94 0.70
N LEU A 160 -13.09 0.98 -0.64
CA LEU A 160 -13.60 2.11 -1.42
C LEU A 160 -15.11 2.31 -1.21
N PHE A 161 -15.88 1.22 -1.15
CA PHE A 161 -17.32 1.27 -0.87
C PHE A 161 -17.61 1.80 0.53
N LEU A 162 -16.90 1.33 1.55
CA LEU A 162 -17.06 1.81 2.93
C LEU A 162 -16.72 3.30 3.02
N TYR A 163 -15.67 3.74 2.33
CA TYR A 163 -15.27 5.15 2.31
C TYR A 163 -16.31 6.03 1.60
N GLY A 164 -16.76 5.63 0.41
CA GLY A 164 -17.67 6.43 -0.41
C GLY A 164 -19.13 6.41 0.04
N SER A 165 -19.58 5.31 0.66
CA SER A 165 -20.98 5.16 1.10
C SER A 165 -21.26 5.83 2.45
N GLY A 166 -20.24 6.08 3.27
CA GLY A 166 -20.37 6.62 4.63
C GLY A 166 -20.96 5.63 5.65
N TYR A 167 -21.44 4.47 5.22
CA TYR A 167 -21.88 3.40 6.12
C TYR A 167 -20.68 2.66 6.70
N PHE A 168 -20.81 2.20 7.95
CA PHE A 168 -19.80 1.37 8.61
C PHE A 168 -18.40 2.03 8.65
N TRP A 169 -18.37 3.37 8.74
CA TRP A 169 -17.14 4.16 8.76
C TRP A 169 -16.19 3.78 9.91
N GLU A 170 -16.74 3.23 10.99
CA GLU A 170 -16.03 2.64 12.13
C GLU A 170 -15.09 1.48 11.78
N PHE A 171 -15.31 0.79 10.66
CA PHE A 171 -14.45 -0.29 10.20
C PHE A 171 -13.31 0.18 9.30
N LEU A 172 -13.36 1.42 8.79
CA LEU A 172 -12.34 1.93 7.86
C LEU A 172 -10.90 1.89 8.41
N PRO A 173 -10.62 2.23 9.68
CA PRO A 173 -9.26 2.13 10.21
C PRO A 173 -8.71 0.70 10.17
N ILE A 174 -9.59 -0.29 10.41
CA ILE A 174 -9.25 -1.71 10.35
C ILE A 174 -9.04 -2.14 8.90
N MET A 175 -9.98 -1.81 8.03
CA MET A 175 -9.91 -2.14 6.60
C MET A 175 -8.66 -1.55 5.94
N GLN A 176 -8.25 -0.33 6.32
CA GLN A 176 -6.99 0.26 5.84
C GLN A 176 -5.77 -0.62 6.19
N LYS A 177 -5.72 -1.21 7.38
CA LYS A 177 -4.60 -2.06 7.81
C LYS A 177 -4.64 -3.42 7.12
N ILE A 178 -5.83 -4.00 6.96
CA ILE A 178 -6.03 -5.24 6.20
C ILE A 178 -5.57 -5.04 4.76
N LEU A 179 -6.00 -3.96 4.11
CA LEU A 179 -5.58 -3.61 2.75
C LEU A 179 -4.08 -3.39 2.65
N PHE A 180 -3.48 -2.69 3.62
CA PHE A 180 -2.04 -2.50 3.70
C PHE A 180 -1.28 -3.83 3.78
N ALA A 181 -1.71 -4.73 4.67
CA ALA A 181 -1.10 -6.05 4.84
C ALA A 181 -1.27 -6.93 3.59
N ASN A 182 -2.49 -7.01 3.04
CA ASN A 182 -2.80 -7.76 1.82
C ASN A 182 -1.95 -7.26 0.63
N THR A 183 -1.77 -5.95 0.52
CA THR A 183 -0.92 -5.35 -0.51
C THR A 183 0.52 -5.80 -0.40
N ILE A 184 1.10 -5.76 0.81
CA ILE A 184 2.49 -6.20 1.06
C ILE A 184 2.66 -7.69 0.76
N ILE A 185 1.72 -8.53 1.22
CA ILE A 185 1.74 -9.97 0.96
C ILE A 185 1.68 -10.24 -0.55
N LEU A 186 0.78 -9.58 -1.27
CA LEU A 186 0.64 -9.75 -2.72
C LEU A 186 1.90 -9.30 -3.46
N ILE A 187 2.45 -8.12 -3.13
CA ILE A 187 3.65 -7.59 -3.78
C ILE A 187 4.86 -8.49 -3.53
N LEU A 188 5.11 -8.91 -2.29
CA LEU A 188 6.21 -9.82 -1.98
C LEU A 188 6.01 -11.19 -2.63
N GLY A 189 4.79 -11.72 -2.60
CA GLY A 189 4.42 -12.96 -3.25
C GLY A 189 4.74 -12.92 -4.75
N LEU A 190 4.24 -11.90 -5.44
CA LEU A 190 4.51 -11.71 -6.86
C LEU A 190 6.00 -11.49 -7.13
N GLU A 191 6.69 -10.66 -6.35
CA GLU A 191 8.11 -10.35 -6.56
C GLU A 191 8.99 -11.60 -6.50
N TYR A 192 8.82 -12.44 -5.47
CA TYR A 192 9.74 -13.55 -5.20
C TYR A 192 9.33 -14.90 -5.80
N PHE A 193 8.06 -15.11 -6.10
CA PHE A 193 7.54 -16.41 -6.53
C PHE A 193 6.99 -16.41 -7.96
N THR A 194 7.14 -15.32 -8.70
CA THR A 194 6.87 -15.29 -10.15
C THR A 194 8.13 -14.97 -10.93
N LYS A 195 8.20 -15.47 -12.15
CA LYS A 195 9.31 -15.26 -13.08
C LYS A 195 8.77 -14.86 -14.45
N LYS A 196 9.67 -14.51 -15.37
CA LYS A 196 9.26 -14.09 -16.72
C LYS A 196 8.61 -15.24 -17.48
N GLU A 197 9.11 -16.47 -17.28
CA GLU A 197 8.65 -17.70 -17.94
C GLU A 197 7.17 -17.96 -17.67
N ASP A 198 6.68 -17.59 -16.49
CA ASP A 198 5.28 -17.75 -16.10
C ASP A 198 4.33 -16.94 -17.00
N PHE A 199 4.82 -15.88 -17.66
CA PHE A 199 4.00 -15.00 -18.50
C PHE A 199 4.35 -15.09 -19.99
N GLN A 200 5.45 -15.74 -20.38
CA GLN A 200 5.94 -15.74 -21.77
C GLN A 200 4.97 -16.36 -22.78
N HIS A 201 4.14 -17.32 -22.35
CA HIS A 201 3.16 -18.00 -23.20
C HIS A 201 1.90 -17.16 -23.45
N ILE A 202 1.74 -16.03 -22.74
CA ILE A 202 0.61 -15.12 -22.88
C ILE A 202 0.88 -14.19 -24.05
N LYS A 203 0.08 -14.34 -25.12
CA LYS A 203 0.08 -13.43 -26.26
C LYS A 203 -0.64 -12.12 -25.93
#